data_AF-A0A3D6DJL3-F1
#
_entry.id   AF-A0A3D6DJL3-F1
#
_cell.length_a   1.000
_cell.length_b   1.000
_cell.length_c   1.000
_cell.angle_alpha   90.00
_cell.angle_beta   90.00
_cell.angle_gamma   90.00
#
_symmetry.space_group_name_H-M   'P 1'
#
loop_
_entity.id
_entity.type
_entity.pdbx_description
1 polymer ?
#
loop_
_entity_poly.entity_id
_entity_poly.type
_entity_poly.pdbx_seq_one_letter_code
_entity_poly.pdbx_strand_id
1 'polypeptide(L)' 'MIKLNFPDYQYSTKSKENKSYIFDPIRKKWLVLNPEEWVRQNCVQFLINEKKIPIGLLQVEKKI' A
#
# COMPACT_ATOMS: atom_id res chain seq x y z
N MET A 1 -13.46 -3.43 3.02
CA MET A 1 -12.86 -2.51 2.04
C MET A 1 -13.36 -2.86 0.66
N ILE A 2 -13.33 -1.90 -0.26
CA ILE A 2 -13.79 -2.13 -1.64
C ILE A 2 -12.82 -3.09 -2.32
N LYS A 3 -13.36 -4.17 -2.90
CA LYS A 3 -12.59 -5.08 -3.74
C LYS A 3 -12.24 -4.36 -5.03
N LEU A 4 -10.96 -4.10 -5.23
CA LEU A 4 -10.45 -3.51 -6.46
C LEU A 4 -10.15 -4.61 -7.49
N ASN A 5 -9.97 -4.23 -8.75
CA ASN A 5 -9.63 -5.16 -9.84
C ASN A 5 -8.13 -5.54 -9.84
N PHE A 6 -7.59 -5.85 -8.67
CA PHE A 6 -6.22 -6.32 -8.44
C PHE A 6 -6.26 -7.76 -7.93
N PRO A 7 -5.20 -8.57 -8.16
CA PRO A 7 -5.11 -9.88 -7.56
C PRO A 7 -4.93 -9.76 -6.04
N ASP A 8 -5.17 -10.86 -5.32
CA ASP A 8 -5.15 -10.84 -3.85
C ASP A 8 -3.70 -10.69 -3.34
N TYR A 9 -3.48 -9.68 -2.51
CA TYR A 9 -2.18 -9.39 -1.92
C TYR A 9 -2.26 -9.41 -0.40
N GLN A 10 -1.19 -9.91 0.24
CA GLN A 10 -1.09 -9.91 1.69
C GLN A 10 -0.59 -8.55 2.18
N TYR A 11 -1.42 -7.88 2.98
CA TYR A 11 -1.10 -6.60 3.58
C TYR A 11 -0.92 -6.73 5.08
N SER A 12 0.16 -6.14 5.60
CA SER A 12 0.32 -5.92 7.03
C SER A 12 -0.55 -4.75 7.46
N THR A 13 -1.70 -5.05 8.06
CA THR A 13 -2.62 -4.06 8.63
C THR A 13 -2.66 -4.17 10.16
N LYS A 14 -2.87 -3.05 10.83
CA LYS A 14 -3.03 -2.96 12.30
C LYS A 14 -4.18 -2.05 12.62
N SER A 15 -4.97 -2.41 13.63
CA SER A 15 -6.07 -1.58 14.13
C SER A 15 -5.66 -1.00 15.48
N LYS A 16 -5.65 0.33 15.60
CA LYS A 16 -5.33 1.03 16.85
C LYS A 16 -6.26 2.23 17.02
N GLU A 17 -6.83 2.41 18.22
CA GLU A 17 -7.70 3.56 18.55
C GLU A 17 -8.78 3.84 17.49
N ASN A 18 -9.55 2.80 17.13
CA ASN A 18 -10.64 2.89 16.15
C ASN A 18 -10.21 3.29 14.72
N LYS A 19 -8.91 3.38 14.45
CA LYS A 19 -8.31 3.65 13.14
C LYS A 19 -7.59 2.41 12.62
N SER A 20 -7.82 2.10 11.35
CA SER A 20 -7.05 1.08 10.64
C SER A 20 -5.79 1.69 10.08
N TYR A 21 -4.69 0.96 10.16
CA TYR A 21 -3.38 1.32 9.62
C TYR A 21 -2.91 0.23 8.67
N ILE A 22 -2.18 0.64 7.64
CA ILE A 22 -1.52 -0.24 6.68
C ILE A 22 -0.03 0.07 6.67
N PHE A 23 0.79 -0.97 6.58
CA PHE A 23 2.23 -0.81 6.44
C PHE A 23 2.59 -0.51 4.99
N ASP A 24 3.24 0.63 4.76
CA ASP A 24 3.79 1.00 3.46
C ASP A 24 5.24 0.49 3.36
N PRO A 25 5.54 -0.47 2.46
CA PRO A 25 6.87 -1.07 2.37
C PRO A 25 7.89 -0.15 1.68
N ILE A 26 7.45 0.89 0.95
CA ILE A 26 8.33 1.85 0.27
C ILE A 26 8.89 2.86 1.29
N ARG A 27 8.02 3.43 2.14
CA ARG A 27 8.35 4.39 3.20
C ARG A 27 8.74 3.71 4.52
N LYS A 28 8.54 2.40 4.63
CA LYS A 28 8.75 1.59 5.85
C LYS A 28 8.01 2.16 7.07
N LYS A 29 6.79 2.66 6.87
CA LYS A 29 5.99 3.33 7.91
C LYS A 29 4.55 2.83 7.91
N TRP A 30 3.92 2.86 9.09
CA TRP A 30 2.49 2.64 9.24
C TRP A 30 1.72 3.91 8.90
N LEU A 31 0.84 3.82 7.89
CA LEU A 31 -0.01 4.91 7.43
C LEU A 31 -1.46 4.60 7.76
N VAL A 32 -2.28 5.64 7.93
CA VAL A 32 -3.72 5.46 8.16
C VAL A 32 -4.32 4.87 6.89
N LEU A 33 -5.10 3.81 7.06
CA LEU A 33 -5.73 3.08 5.96
C LEU A 33 -6.96 3.84 5.46
N ASN A 34 -6.68 4.86 4.65
CA ASN A 34 -7.66 5.63 3.90
C ASN A 34 -7.98 4.91 2.57
N PRO A 35 -9.13 5.20 1.93
CA PRO A 35 -9.45 4.64 0.62
C PRO A 35 -8.41 4.98 -0.46
N GLU A 36 -7.83 6.18 -0.43
CA GLU A 36 -6.73 6.54 -1.33
C GLU A 36 -5.47 5.68 -1.09
N GLU A 37 -5.09 5.50 0.17
CA GLU A 37 -3.95 4.64 0.54
C GLU A 37 -4.21 3.18 0.21
N TRP A 38 -5.45 2.71 0.35
CA TRP A 38 -5.83 1.36 -0.07
C TRP A 38 -5.56 1.14 -1.56
N VAL A 39 -6.01 2.07 -2.42
CA VAL A 39 -5.73 2.01 -3.86
C VAL A 39 -4.23 2.07 -4.12
N ARG A 40 -3.49 2.94 -3.44
CA ARG A 40 -2.04 3.08 -3.62
C ARG A 40 -1.26 1.82 -3.24
N GLN A 41 -1.57 1.20 -2.10
CA GLN A 41 -0.92 -0.05 -1.70
C GLN A 41 -1.23 -1.20 -2.66
N ASN A 42 -2.44 -1.25 -3.23
CA ASN A 42 -2.77 -2.19 -4.30
C ASN A 42 -1.92 -1.95 -5.57
N CYS A 43 -1.78 -0.70 -6.01
CA CYS A 43 -0.91 -0.35 -7.14
C CYS A 43 0.55 -0.73 -6.88
N VAL A 44 1.07 -0.44 -5.68
CA VAL A 44 2.45 -0.79 -5.31
C VAL A 44 2.67 -2.31 -5.37
N GLN A 45 1.76 -3.09 -4.78
CA GLN A 45 1.83 -4.55 -4.84
C GLN A 45 1.73 -5.07 -6.27
N PHE A 46 0.92 -4.46 -7.12
CA PHE A 46 0.86 -4.79 -8.54
C PHE A 46 2.18 -4.52 -9.26
N LEU A 47 2.81 -3.37 -9.02
CA LEU A 47 4.10 -3.06 -9.63
C LEU A 47 5.21 -4.02 -9.16
N ILE A 48 5.19 -4.44 -7.90
CA ILE A 48 6.20 -5.34 -7.34
C ILE A 48 5.97 -6.78 -7.81
N ASN A 49 4.76 -7.31 -7.67
CA ASN A 49 4.48 -8.73 -7.94
C ASN A 49 4.29 -9.01 -9.43
N GLU A 50 3.47 -8.21 -10.12
CA GLU A 50 3.11 -8.46 -11.52
C GLU A 50 4.14 -7.85 -12.47
N LYS A 51 4.56 -6.60 -12.23
CA LYS A 51 5.56 -5.93 -13.07
C LYS A 51 7.00 -6.25 -12.68
N LYS A 52 7.23 -7.01 -11.59
CA LYS A 52 8.55 -7.37 -11.06
C LYS A 52 9.47 -6.17 -10.86
N ILE A 53 8.90 -5.01 -10.53
CA ILE A 53 9.68 -3.80 -10.30
C ILE A 53 10.24 -3.86 -8.88
N PRO A 54 11.57 -3.76 -8.70
CA PRO A 54 12.17 -3.78 -7.38
C PRO A 54 11.73 -2.57 -6.57
N ILE A 55 11.48 -2.78 -5.28
CA ILE A 55 10.92 -1.75 -4.39
C ILE A 55 11.79 -0.49 -4.29
N GLY A 56 13.11 -0.61 -4.49
CA GLY A 56 14.04 0.52 -4.49
C GLY A 56 13.89 1.48 -5.67
N LEU A 57 13.23 1.06 -6.75
CA LEU A 57 12.91 1.91 -7.90
C LEU A 57 11.53 2.57 -7.79
N LEU A 58 10.73 2.18 -6.79
CA LEU A 58 9.43 2.75 -6.53
C LEU A 58 9.58 3.87 -5.50
N GLN A 59 9.10 5.06 -5.83
CA GLN A 59 9.00 6.17 -4.88
C GLN A 59 7.54 6.60 -4.82
N VAL A 60 6.99 6.69 -3.61
CA VAL A 60 5.67 7.27 -3.45
C VAL A 60 5.78 8.80 -3.55
N GLU A 61 4.81 9.41 -4.24
CA GLU A 61 4.68 10.85 -4.44
C GLU A 61 5.09 11.64 -3.19
N LYS A 62 6.09 12.52 -3.39
CA LYS A 62 6.52 13.52 -2.41
C LYS A 62 5.85 14.82 -2.81
N LYS A 63 5.14 15.44 -1.88
CA LYS A 63 4.72 16.83 -2.06
C LYS A 63 6.00 17.68 -2.12
N ILE A 64 6.18 18.40 -3.23
CA ILE A 64 7.25 19.41 -3.41
C ILE A 64 6.95 20.59 -2.50
#